data_AF-A0A9D6KZV1-F1
#
_entry.id   AF-A0A9D6KZV1-F1
#
_cell.length_a   1.000
_cell.length_b   1.000
_cell.length_c   1.000
_cell.angle_alpha   90.00
_cell.angle_beta   90.00
_cell.angle_gamma   90.00
#
_symmetry.space_group_name_H-M   'P 1'
#
loop_
_entity.id
_entity.type
_entity.pdbx_description
1 polymer ?
#
loop_
_entity_poly.entity_id
_entity_poly.type
_entity_poly.pdbx_seq_one_letter_code
_entity_poly.pdbx_strand_id
1 'polypeptide(L)'
;MKSLDPRVTRLPQVGEVKPKRPLDQFGTFEVFVQPKEGKPFQHEGPVHAPNLEMAYILAKETFTRRFTCTSIYVVDTRDVLVSPTTEGNQSAYELITAKPAGSQKKIFEIYQLAKRGKQHVNAGSVEADSPEQAMLLAKDLFNAGKIVYNVWAIEKDKIRFTTTEEKDLWNTLPEKKFRDASDYKGGDKLKEFLTRSQLPDTGIQ
;
A
#
# COMPACT_ATOMS: atom_id res chain seq x y z
N MET A 1 -16.48 40.29 18.24
CA MET A 1 -16.83 40.56 16.83
C MET A 1 -17.80 39.46 16.38
N LYS A 2 -19.04 39.80 16.02
CA LYS A 2 -20.06 38.82 15.61
C LYS A 2 -19.88 38.54 14.12
N SER A 3 -19.70 37.28 13.74
CA SER A 3 -19.54 36.90 12.33
C SER A 3 -20.82 37.24 11.53
N LEU A 4 -20.65 37.82 10.34
CA LEU A 4 -21.75 38.11 9.40
C LEU A 4 -22.11 36.89 8.53
N ASP A 5 -21.32 35.81 8.58
CA ASP A 5 -21.58 34.62 7.80
C ASP A 5 -22.74 33.81 8.41
N PRO A 6 -23.88 33.64 7.71
CA PRO A 6 -25.04 32.93 8.22
C PRO A 6 -24.79 31.43 8.44
N ARG A 7 -23.67 30.86 7.98
CA ARG A 7 -23.24 29.50 8.35
C ARG A 7 -22.69 29.46 9.77
N VAL A 8 -21.99 30.50 10.21
CA VAL A 8 -21.42 30.59 11.56
C VAL A 8 -22.52 30.74 12.61
N THR A 9 -23.60 31.47 12.29
CA THR A 9 -24.77 31.60 13.17
C THR A 9 -25.66 30.35 13.22
N ARG A 10 -25.49 29.42 12.27
CA ARG A 10 -26.19 28.12 12.23
C ARG A 10 -25.39 26.97 12.84
N LEU A 11 -24.15 27.21 13.26
CA LEU A 11 -23.39 26.18 13.94
C LEU A 11 -24.08 25.84 15.27
N PRO A 12 -24.27 24.55 15.59
CA PRO A 12 -24.77 24.17 16.90
C PRO A 12 -23.81 24.70 17.98
N GLN A 13 -24.35 25.12 19.12
CA GLN A 13 -23.51 25.43 20.28
C GLN A 13 -22.74 24.17 20.65
N VAL A 14 -21.42 24.21 20.47
CA VAL A 14 -20.55 23.11 20.87
C VAL A 14 -20.53 23.11 22.39
N GLY A 15 -21.07 22.06 23.01
CA GLY A 15 -21.00 21.87 24.46
C GLY A 15 -19.55 21.67 24.95
N GLU A 16 -19.39 21.32 26.22
CA GLU A 16 -18.06 20.95 26.75
C GLU A 16 -17.42 19.84 25.90
N VAL A 17 -16.28 20.15 25.29
CA VAL A 17 -15.48 19.17 24.54
C VAL A 17 -14.72 18.30 25.54
N LYS A 18 -15.27 17.13 25.85
CA LYS A 18 -14.56 16.13 26.67
C LYS A 18 -13.48 15.44 25.82
N PRO A 19 -12.28 15.21 26.37
CA PRO A 19 -11.27 14.42 25.67
C PRO A 19 -11.84 13.02 25.39
N LYS A 20 -11.62 12.52 24.17
CA LYS A 20 -11.94 11.14 23.83
C LYS A 20 -11.18 10.20 24.75
N ARG A 21 -11.74 9.00 24.97
CA ARG A 21 -11.00 7.95 25.68
C ARG A 21 -9.71 7.64 24.91
N PRO A 22 -8.60 7.32 25.60
CA PRO A 22 -7.43 6.77 24.93
C PRO A 22 -7.85 5.58 24.05
N LEU A 23 -7.34 5.52 22.81
CA LEU A 23 -7.66 4.50 21.80
C LEU A 23 -9.12 4.50 21.30
N ASP A 24 -9.84 5.62 21.36
CA ASP A 24 -11.16 5.82 20.73
C ASP A 24 -11.07 6.05 19.20
N GLN A 25 -10.09 5.42 18.55
CA GLN A 25 -9.85 5.49 17.11
C GLN A 25 -9.92 4.08 16.52
N PHE A 26 -10.27 3.99 15.24
CA PHE A 26 -10.22 2.71 14.52
C PHE A 26 -8.80 2.17 14.41
N GLY A 27 -8.68 0.84 14.33
CA GLY A 27 -7.40 0.18 14.14
C GLY A 27 -6.81 0.51 12.78
N THR A 28 -5.48 0.54 12.70
CA THR A 28 -4.73 0.72 11.45
C THR A 28 -4.45 -0.65 10.84
N PHE A 29 -4.68 -0.76 9.53
CA PHE A 29 -4.45 -1.97 8.76
C PHE A 29 -3.59 -1.64 7.55
N GLU A 30 -2.51 -2.39 7.37
CA GLU A 30 -1.62 -2.26 6.21
C GLU A 30 -2.22 -2.97 5.01
N VAL A 31 -2.25 -2.27 3.87
CA VAL A 31 -2.79 -2.79 2.61
C VAL A 31 -1.68 -3.13 1.65
N PHE A 32 -1.81 -4.29 1.03
CA PHE A 32 -0.91 -4.75 0.00
C PHE A 32 -1.70 -5.15 -1.23
N VAL A 33 -1.16 -4.79 -2.39
CA VAL A 33 -1.82 -4.97 -3.69
C VAL A 33 -0.95 -5.83 -4.58
N GLN A 34 -1.58 -6.74 -5.34
CA GLN A 34 -0.96 -7.44 -6.44
C GLN A 34 -1.36 -6.78 -7.77
N PRO A 35 -0.46 -6.03 -8.42
CA PRO A 35 -0.82 -5.26 -9.62
C PRO A 35 -1.22 -6.14 -10.81
N LYS A 36 -0.63 -7.33 -10.92
CA LYS A 36 -0.86 -8.32 -11.97
C LYS A 36 -0.65 -9.72 -11.42
N GLU A 37 -1.32 -10.70 -12.01
CA GLU A 37 -1.17 -12.10 -11.64
C GLU A 37 0.30 -12.55 -11.76
N GLY A 38 0.76 -13.33 -10.78
CA GLY A 38 2.14 -13.81 -10.68
C GLY A 38 3.18 -12.75 -10.32
N LYS A 39 2.80 -11.47 -10.14
CA LYS A 39 3.69 -10.45 -9.57
C LYS A 39 3.65 -10.47 -8.05
N PRO A 40 4.74 -10.11 -7.37
CA PRO A 40 4.74 -10.01 -5.92
C PRO A 40 3.76 -8.93 -5.46
N PHE A 41 3.20 -9.12 -4.27
CA PHE A 41 2.43 -8.08 -3.60
C PHE A 41 3.35 -6.93 -3.19
N GLN A 42 2.82 -5.72 -3.21
CA GLN A 42 3.51 -4.52 -2.75
C GLN A 42 2.63 -3.78 -1.75
N HIS A 43 3.24 -3.25 -0.70
CA HIS A 43 2.56 -2.37 0.25
C HIS A 43 2.13 -1.09 -0.46
N GLU A 44 0.90 -0.62 -0.25
CA GLU A 44 0.38 0.63 -0.85
C GLU A 44 0.01 1.69 0.19
N GLY A 45 -0.19 1.28 1.44
CA GLY A 45 -0.47 2.19 2.54
C GLY A 45 -1.52 1.65 3.51
N PRO A 46 -1.86 2.44 4.54
CA PRO A 46 -2.77 2.02 5.57
C PRO A 46 -4.24 2.44 5.31
N VAL A 47 -5.17 1.71 5.93
CA VAL A 47 -6.57 2.14 6.15
C VAL A 47 -6.90 2.07 7.64
N HIS A 48 -7.91 2.83 8.06
CA HIS A 48 -8.42 2.79 9.43
C HIS A 48 -9.82 2.17 9.45
N ALA A 49 -9.98 1.08 10.18
CA ALA A 49 -11.22 0.31 10.19
C ALA A 49 -11.55 -0.29 11.58
N PRO A 50 -12.81 -0.63 11.86
CA PRO A 50 -13.19 -1.29 13.11
C PRO A 50 -12.71 -2.75 13.18
N ASN A 51 -12.46 -3.41 12.04
CA ASN A 51 -12.02 -4.80 11.97
C ASN A 51 -11.41 -5.12 10.59
N LEU A 52 -10.86 -6.33 10.46
CA LEU A 52 -10.12 -6.81 9.29
C LEU A 52 -10.97 -6.88 8.01
N GLU A 53 -12.23 -7.32 8.08
CA GLU A 53 -13.11 -7.39 6.90
C GLU A 53 -13.50 -5.99 6.41
N MET A 54 -13.78 -5.06 7.32
CA MET A 54 -14.04 -3.67 6.92
C MET A 54 -12.77 -3.01 6.34
N ALA A 55 -11.59 -3.32 6.89
CA ALA A 55 -10.33 -2.87 6.33
C ALA A 55 -10.16 -3.36 4.88
N TYR A 56 -10.49 -4.63 4.59
CA TYR A 56 -10.44 -5.19 3.25
C TYR A 56 -11.35 -4.44 2.26
N ILE A 57 -12.59 -4.14 2.66
CA ILE A 57 -13.54 -3.38 1.82
C ILE A 57 -12.98 -1.96 1.54
N LEU A 58 -12.51 -1.26 2.57
CA LEU A 58 -11.94 0.08 2.43
C LEU A 58 -10.67 0.08 1.58
N ALA A 59 -9.84 -0.96 1.72
CA ALA A 59 -8.63 -1.16 0.93
C ALA A 59 -8.96 -1.33 -0.56
N LYS A 60 -9.94 -2.16 -0.88
CA LYS A 60 -10.45 -2.33 -2.25
C LYS A 60 -10.88 -0.98 -2.83
N GLU A 61 -11.68 -0.21 -2.10
CA GLU A 61 -12.16 1.09 -2.58
C GLU A 61 -11.06 2.15 -2.70
N THR A 62 -10.06 2.12 -1.83
CA THR A 62 -9.02 3.16 -1.80
C THR A 62 -7.93 2.90 -2.84
N PHE A 63 -7.42 1.67 -2.92
CA PHE A 63 -6.18 1.38 -3.64
C PHE A 63 -6.37 0.77 -5.02
N THR A 64 -7.56 0.23 -5.35
CA THR A 64 -7.74 -0.56 -6.58
C THR A 64 -8.48 0.16 -7.71
N ARG A 65 -8.85 1.44 -7.51
CA ARG A 65 -9.68 2.19 -8.46
C ARG A 65 -8.97 2.63 -9.74
N ARG A 66 -7.67 2.96 -9.66
CA ARG A 66 -6.92 3.59 -10.75
C ARG A 66 -5.94 2.65 -11.43
N PHE A 67 -5.22 1.83 -10.67
CA PHE A 67 -4.23 0.91 -11.24
C PHE A 67 -4.79 -0.48 -11.51
N THR A 68 -4.10 -1.25 -12.35
CA THR A 68 -4.39 -2.68 -12.50
C THR A 68 -4.17 -3.35 -11.16
N CYS A 69 -5.12 -4.21 -10.78
CA CYS A 69 -5.10 -4.95 -9.53
C CYS A 69 -5.75 -6.29 -9.81
N THR A 70 -5.22 -7.36 -9.22
CA THR A 70 -5.75 -8.72 -9.36
C THR A 70 -6.06 -9.36 -8.01
N SER A 71 -5.45 -8.84 -6.94
CA SER A 71 -5.67 -9.30 -5.58
C SER A 71 -5.18 -8.25 -4.59
N ILE A 72 -5.72 -8.27 -3.38
CA ILE A 72 -5.22 -7.49 -2.25
C ILE A 72 -5.16 -8.41 -1.02
N TYR A 73 -4.44 -7.98 -0.01
CA TYR A 73 -4.70 -8.45 1.34
C TYR A 73 -4.49 -7.31 2.33
N VAL A 74 -5.05 -7.52 3.52
CA VAL A 74 -4.95 -6.59 4.64
C VAL A 74 -4.49 -7.33 5.89
N VAL A 75 -3.78 -6.62 6.75
CA VAL A 75 -3.32 -7.12 8.05
C VAL A 75 -3.33 -5.98 9.05
N ASP A 76 -3.60 -6.28 10.31
CA ASP A 76 -3.51 -5.30 11.39
C ASP A 76 -2.05 -4.85 11.54
N THR A 77 -1.80 -3.54 11.66
CA THR A 77 -0.43 -3.00 11.80
C THR A 77 0.29 -3.62 13.01
N ARG A 78 -0.44 -4.07 14.05
CA ARG A 78 0.14 -4.74 15.23
C ARG A 78 0.75 -6.11 14.93
N ASP A 79 0.33 -6.76 13.84
CA ASP A 79 0.83 -8.06 13.40
C ASP A 79 1.96 -7.93 12.35
N VAL A 80 2.41 -6.71 12.04
CA VAL A 80 3.52 -6.43 11.12
C VAL A 80 4.79 -6.18 11.92
N LEU A 81 5.70 -7.15 11.95
CA LEU A 81 7.03 -6.91 12.53
C LEU A 81 7.92 -6.22 11.49
N VAL A 82 8.56 -5.13 11.88
CA VAL A 82 9.45 -4.36 11.03
C VAL A 82 10.87 -4.33 11.61
N SER A 83 11.88 -4.48 10.75
CA SER A 83 13.27 -4.24 11.11
C SER A 83 13.52 -2.73 11.31
N PRO A 84 14.67 -2.34 11.88
CA PRO A 84 15.17 -0.98 11.73
C PRO A 84 15.30 -0.58 10.26
N THR A 85 15.14 0.71 9.97
CA THR A 85 15.36 1.27 8.62
C THR A 85 16.79 1.79 8.52
N THR A 86 17.55 1.33 7.52
CA THR A 86 18.96 1.71 7.33
C THR A 86 19.16 2.73 6.21
N GLU A 87 20.38 3.27 6.13
CA GLU A 87 20.82 4.26 5.13
C GLU A 87 22.19 3.90 4.55
N GLY A 88 22.55 4.53 3.44
CA GLY A 88 23.85 4.35 2.79
C GLY A 88 24.08 2.91 2.35
N ASN A 89 25.20 2.33 2.81
CA ASN A 89 25.68 1.01 2.42
C ASN A 89 25.37 -0.10 3.44
N GLN A 90 24.60 0.20 4.49
CA GLN A 90 24.26 -0.79 5.52
C GLN A 90 22.94 -1.47 5.18
N SER A 91 22.90 -2.80 5.18
CA SER A 91 21.63 -3.52 5.04
C SER A 91 20.91 -3.66 6.39
N ALA A 92 19.58 -3.54 6.37
CA ALA A 92 18.71 -3.83 7.52
C ALA A 92 18.93 -5.23 8.09
N TYR A 93 19.30 -6.22 7.27
CA TYR A 93 19.61 -7.58 7.72
C TYR A 93 20.78 -7.66 8.71
N GLU A 94 21.69 -6.70 8.71
CA GLU A 94 22.82 -6.65 9.64
C GLU A 94 22.40 -6.22 11.06
N LEU A 95 21.23 -5.60 11.18
CA LEU A 95 20.69 -5.08 12.45
C LEU A 95 19.64 -5.99 13.08
N ILE A 96 19.23 -7.06 12.38
CA ILE A 96 18.24 -8.00 12.89
C ILE A 96 18.94 -8.98 13.81
N THR A 97 18.47 -9.07 15.05
CA THR A 97 18.96 -10.02 16.04
C THR A 97 17.94 -11.12 16.22
N ALA A 98 18.40 -12.38 16.24
CA ALA A 98 17.53 -13.51 16.54
C ALA A 98 17.03 -13.39 17.99
N LYS A 99 15.72 -13.53 18.18
CA LYS A 99 15.16 -13.86 19.48
C LYS A 99 15.11 -15.38 19.65
N PRO A 100 15.16 -15.88 20.90
CA PRO A 100 15.03 -17.31 21.14
C PRO A 100 13.72 -17.85 20.56
N ALA A 101 13.84 -19.03 19.94
CA ALA A 101 12.80 -19.74 19.22
C ALA A 101 11.52 -19.93 20.03
N GLY A 102 10.37 -19.63 19.42
CA GLY A 102 9.09 -20.15 19.86
C GLY A 102 9.03 -21.68 19.68
N SER A 103 8.17 -22.35 20.44
CA SER A 103 8.06 -23.82 20.39
C SER A 103 7.43 -24.35 19.10
N GLN A 104 6.73 -23.49 18.34
CA GLN A 104 5.95 -23.86 17.17
C GLN A 104 6.35 -23.01 15.97
N LYS A 105 6.64 -23.69 14.85
CA LYS A 105 6.90 -23.03 13.58
C LYS A 105 5.62 -22.49 12.94
N LYS A 106 5.76 -21.35 12.29
CA LYS A 106 4.71 -20.65 11.54
C LYS A 106 5.27 -20.18 10.20
N ILE A 107 4.38 -19.83 9.29
CA ILE A 107 4.74 -19.28 7.98
C ILE A 107 4.66 -17.76 8.06
N PHE A 108 5.72 -17.09 7.64
CA PHE A 108 5.82 -15.64 7.56
C PHE A 108 5.97 -15.19 6.12
N GLU A 109 5.18 -14.21 5.71
CA GLU A 109 5.38 -13.47 4.46
C GLU A 109 6.43 -12.38 4.70
N ILE A 110 7.48 -12.36 3.87
CA ILE A 110 8.60 -11.44 4.00
C ILE A 110 8.52 -10.35 2.94
N TYR A 111 8.70 -9.09 3.36
CA TYR A 111 8.74 -7.94 2.47
C TYR A 111 10.06 -7.21 2.61
N GLN A 112 10.59 -6.74 1.48
CA GLN A 112 11.87 -6.04 1.43
C GLN A 112 11.71 -4.66 0.80
N LEU A 113 12.36 -3.66 1.39
CA LEU A 113 12.54 -2.34 0.82
C LEU A 113 13.92 -2.22 0.18
N ALA A 114 14.03 -2.51 -1.12
CA ALA A 114 15.31 -2.44 -1.83
C ALA A 114 15.76 -1.00 -2.16
N LYS A 115 14.84 -0.03 -2.18
CA LYS A 115 15.14 1.38 -2.46
C LYS A 115 14.23 2.30 -1.65
N ARG A 116 14.79 3.34 -1.04
CA ARG A 116 14.02 4.35 -0.30
C ARG A 116 13.02 5.08 -1.21
N GLY A 117 11.85 5.40 -0.65
CA GLY A 117 10.74 6.02 -1.37
C GLY A 117 10.04 5.10 -2.38
N LYS A 118 10.33 3.79 -2.35
CA LYS A 118 9.58 2.75 -3.08
C LYS A 118 8.78 1.91 -2.09
N GLN A 119 7.93 1.05 -2.63
CA GLN A 119 7.13 0.13 -1.83
C GLN A 119 7.96 -1.02 -1.29
N HIS A 120 7.56 -1.53 -0.14
CA HIS A 120 7.95 -2.86 0.32
C HIS A 120 7.31 -3.91 -0.58
N VAL A 121 8.12 -4.82 -1.11
CA VAL A 121 7.68 -5.84 -2.06
C VAL A 121 7.86 -7.21 -1.41
N ASN A 122 6.86 -8.08 -1.56
CA ASN A 122 6.90 -9.46 -1.10
C ASN A 122 8.08 -10.18 -1.77
N ALA A 123 8.98 -10.73 -0.96
CA ALA A 123 10.11 -11.54 -1.40
C ALA A 123 9.75 -13.03 -1.43
N GLY A 124 8.87 -13.46 -0.53
CA GLY A 124 8.36 -14.83 -0.45
C GLY A 124 8.01 -15.22 0.99
N SER A 125 7.59 -16.47 1.15
CA SER A 125 7.22 -17.03 2.45
C SER A 125 8.40 -17.79 3.08
N VAL A 126 8.54 -17.71 4.41
CA VAL A 126 9.56 -18.42 5.19
C VAL A 126 8.90 -19.11 6.39
N GLU A 127 9.28 -20.35 6.64
CA GLU A 127 8.87 -21.08 7.84
C GLU A 127 9.90 -20.84 8.97
N ALA A 128 9.44 -20.32 10.11
CA ALA A 128 10.29 -20.07 11.28
C ALA A 128 9.48 -20.12 12.58
N ASP A 129 10.18 -20.16 13.71
CA ASP A 129 9.59 -20.10 15.05
C ASP A 129 9.32 -18.67 15.56
N SER A 130 9.86 -17.67 14.87
CA SER A 130 9.76 -16.26 15.21
C SER A 130 9.92 -15.40 13.95
N PRO A 131 9.31 -14.20 13.90
CA PRO A 131 9.44 -13.30 12.77
C PRO A 131 10.88 -12.81 12.56
N GLU A 132 11.69 -12.58 13.62
CA GLU A 132 13.10 -12.21 13.47
C GLU A 132 13.92 -13.35 12.82
N GLN A 133 13.70 -14.60 13.24
CA GLN A 133 14.33 -15.76 12.60
C GLN A 133 13.89 -15.91 11.14
N ALA A 134 12.60 -15.66 10.84
CA ALA A 134 12.10 -15.67 9.47
C ALA A 134 12.82 -14.62 8.59
N MET A 135 13.04 -13.41 9.12
CA MET A 135 13.81 -12.39 8.41
C MET A 135 15.25 -12.82 8.18
N LEU A 136 15.93 -13.41 9.17
CA LEU A 136 17.31 -13.88 9.02
C LEU A 136 17.42 -14.98 7.94
N LEU A 137 16.54 -15.98 7.95
CA LEU A 137 16.49 -17.00 6.92
C LEU A 137 16.18 -16.41 5.52
N ALA A 138 15.32 -15.40 5.46
CA ALA A 138 14.99 -14.70 4.22
C ALA A 138 16.18 -13.98 3.59
N LYS A 139 17.17 -13.56 4.39
CA LYS A 139 18.42 -13.00 3.89
C LYS A 139 19.10 -13.99 2.94
N ASP A 140 19.29 -15.23 3.37
CA ASP A 140 20.02 -16.23 2.59
C ASP A 140 19.18 -16.75 1.41
N LEU A 141 17.86 -16.81 1.57
CA LEU A 141 16.94 -17.30 0.53
C LEU A 141 16.70 -16.29 -0.59
N PHE A 142 16.54 -15.01 -0.25
CA PHE A 142 16.03 -14.00 -1.19
C PHE A 142 16.98 -12.84 -1.43
N ASN A 143 17.97 -12.60 -0.55
CA ASN A 143 18.90 -11.49 -0.75
C ASN A 143 20.13 -11.91 -1.57
N ALA A 144 20.12 -11.58 -2.87
CA ALA A 144 21.24 -11.79 -3.78
C ALA A 144 22.38 -10.75 -3.61
N GLY A 145 22.76 -10.43 -2.36
CA GLY A 145 23.82 -9.47 -2.04
C GLY A 145 23.46 -8.00 -2.27
N LYS A 146 22.16 -7.68 -2.39
CA LYS A 146 21.68 -6.30 -2.54
C LYS A 146 21.48 -5.66 -1.18
N ILE A 147 21.66 -4.35 -1.12
CA ILE A 147 21.32 -3.58 0.08
C ILE A 147 19.79 -3.53 0.19
N VAL A 148 19.27 -4.06 1.29
CA VAL A 148 17.87 -3.94 1.69
C VAL A 148 17.80 -2.97 2.85
N TYR A 149 16.98 -1.92 2.74
CA TYR A 149 16.90 -0.82 3.70
C TYR A 149 15.91 -1.07 4.83
N ASN A 150 14.96 -1.98 4.64
CA ASN A 150 13.97 -2.34 5.65
C ASN A 150 13.34 -3.69 5.29
N VAL A 151 13.01 -4.49 6.31
CA VAL A 151 12.43 -5.83 6.15
C VAL A 151 11.21 -5.95 7.04
N TRP A 152 10.09 -6.43 6.48
CA TRP A 152 8.89 -6.77 7.25
C TRP A 152 8.68 -8.28 7.26
N ALA A 153 8.14 -8.79 8.36
CA ALA A 153 7.69 -10.15 8.50
C ALA A 153 6.27 -10.16 9.07
N ILE A 154 5.38 -10.91 8.42
CA ILE A 154 3.96 -10.95 8.74
C ILE A 154 3.54 -12.41 8.83
N GLU A 155 3.00 -12.83 9.97
CA GLU A 155 2.48 -14.19 10.14
C GLU A 155 1.31 -14.41 9.18
N LYS A 156 1.39 -15.47 8.36
CA LYS A 156 0.44 -15.71 7.26
C LYS A 156 -1.00 -15.84 7.74
N ASP A 157 -1.22 -16.43 8.91
CA ASP A 157 -2.55 -16.64 9.50
C ASP A 157 -3.20 -15.35 10.02
N LYS A 158 -2.43 -14.25 10.11
CA LYS A 158 -2.94 -12.91 10.47
C LYS A 158 -3.40 -12.10 9.26
N ILE A 159 -3.11 -12.59 8.06
CA ILE A 159 -3.40 -11.88 6.81
C ILE A 159 -4.78 -12.30 6.29
N ARG A 160 -5.61 -11.31 5.97
CA ARG A 160 -6.85 -11.53 5.22
C ARG A 160 -6.57 -11.44 3.72
N PHE A 161 -6.35 -12.60 3.12
CA PHE A 161 -6.17 -12.74 1.68
C PHE A 161 -7.49 -12.66 0.90
N THR A 162 -7.47 -12.01 -0.26
CA THR A 162 -8.51 -12.22 -1.29
C THR A 162 -8.70 -13.72 -1.57
N THR A 163 -9.94 -14.17 -1.48
CA THR A 163 -10.37 -15.53 -1.83
C THR A 163 -10.50 -15.71 -3.34
N THR A 164 -10.63 -16.95 -3.82
CA THR A 164 -10.77 -17.23 -5.25
C THR A 164 -12.04 -16.58 -5.82
N GLU A 165 -13.13 -16.62 -5.06
CA GLU A 165 -14.43 -16.07 -5.42
C GLU A 165 -14.41 -14.53 -5.47
N GLU A 166 -13.56 -13.89 -4.67
CA GLU A 166 -13.41 -12.43 -4.63
C GLU A 166 -12.52 -11.89 -5.75
N LYS A 167 -11.80 -12.73 -6.50
CA LYS A 167 -10.98 -12.26 -7.64
C LYS A 167 -11.83 -11.54 -8.69
N ASP A 168 -13.10 -11.90 -8.80
CA ASP A 168 -14.04 -11.31 -9.74
C ASP A 168 -14.28 -9.80 -9.51
N LEU A 169 -13.94 -9.28 -8.32
CA LEU A 169 -13.98 -7.86 -7.99
C LEU A 169 -13.16 -6.99 -8.95
N TRP A 170 -12.17 -7.58 -9.65
CA TRP A 170 -11.27 -6.86 -10.54
C TRP A 170 -11.38 -7.25 -12.02
N ASN A 171 -12.28 -8.16 -12.40
CA ASN A 171 -12.40 -8.63 -13.79
C ASN A 171 -12.67 -7.51 -14.80
N THR A 172 -13.42 -6.48 -14.40
CA THR A 172 -13.75 -5.33 -15.26
C THR A 172 -12.71 -4.22 -15.20
N LEU A 173 -11.67 -4.33 -14.37
CA LEU A 173 -10.64 -3.30 -14.32
C LEU A 173 -9.96 -3.10 -15.68
N PRO A 174 -9.49 -4.12 -16.41
CA PRO A 174 -8.82 -3.91 -17.69
C PRO A 174 -9.61 -3.08 -18.72
N GLU A 175 -10.95 -3.04 -18.61
CA GLU A 175 -11.83 -2.28 -19.51
C GLU A 175 -11.77 -0.76 -19.30
N LYS A 176 -11.30 -0.29 -18.13
CA LYS A 176 -11.19 1.14 -17.83
C LYS A 176 -9.97 1.75 -18.52
N LYS A 177 -10.17 2.41 -19.66
CA LYS A 177 -9.10 2.96 -20.54
C LYS A 177 -8.53 4.33 -20.13
N PHE A 178 -9.11 5.00 -19.15
CA PHE A 178 -8.71 6.35 -18.73
C PHE A 178 -8.39 6.37 -17.23
N ARG A 179 -7.20 5.87 -16.89
CA ARG A 179 -6.80 5.57 -15.51
C ARG A 179 -5.74 6.54 -15.00
N ASP A 180 -4.79 6.84 -15.86
CA ASP A 180 -3.65 7.69 -15.56
C ASP A 180 -3.78 9.04 -16.27
N ALA A 181 -3.20 10.09 -15.70
CA ALA A 181 -3.12 11.38 -16.38
C ALA A 181 -2.41 11.25 -17.75
N SER A 182 -1.46 10.31 -17.85
CA SER A 182 -0.76 9.98 -19.10
C SER A 182 -1.65 9.34 -20.17
N ASP A 183 -2.79 8.72 -19.82
CA ASP A 183 -3.75 8.21 -20.80
C ASP A 183 -4.49 9.36 -21.51
N TYR A 184 -4.48 10.56 -20.92
CA TYR A 184 -5.01 11.75 -21.55
C TYR A 184 -3.94 12.40 -22.43
N LYS A 185 -4.08 12.23 -23.74
CA LYS A 185 -3.26 12.86 -24.78
C LYS A 185 -3.47 14.39 -24.90
N GLY A 186 -3.64 15.10 -23.78
CA GLY A 186 -3.85 16.55 -23.76
C GLY A 186 -2.65 17.31 -24.32
N GLY A 187 -1.43 16.87 -23.97
CA GLY A 187 -0.19 17.43 -24.51
C GLY A 187 -0.06 17.25 -26.02
N ASP A 188 -0.35 16.05 -26.53
CA ASP A 188 -0.31 15.76 -27.97
C ASP A 188 -1.35 16.62 -28.73
N LYS A 189 -2.59 16.69 -28.22
CA LYS A 189 -3.66 17.52 -28.81
C LYS A 189 -3.33 19.01 -28.81
N LEU A 190 -2.72 19.52 -27.73
CA LEU A 190 -2.27 20.91 -27.67
C LEU A 190 -1.16 21.18 -28.67
N LYS A 191 -0.20 20.26 -28.79
CA LYS A 191 0.89 20.35 -29.77
C LYS A 191 0.36 20.34 -31.20
N GLU A 192 -0.54 19.41 -31.53
CA GLU A 192 -1.23 19.35 -32.83
C GLU A 192 -2.01 20.63 -33.13
N PHE A 193 -2.74 21.18 -32.15
CA PHE A 193 -3.48 22.44 -32.30
C PHE A 193 -2.53 23.60 -32.61
N LEU A 194 -1.46 23.77 -31.84
CA LEU A 194 -0.48 24.84 -32.05
C LEU A 194 0.22 24.70 -33.41
N THR A 195 0.60 23.48 -33.82
CA THR A 195 1.18 23.23 -35.15
C THR A 195 0.21 23.62 -36.27
N ARG A 196 -1.09 23.26 -36.15
CA ARG A 196 -2.11 23.65 -37.14
C ARG A 196 -2.33 25.17 -37.18
N SER A 197 -2.32 25.83 -36.03
CA SER A 197 -2.51 27.29 -35.93
C SER A 197 -1.32 28.13 -36.39
N GLN A 198 -0.13 27.51 -36.56
CA GLN A 198 1.07 28.17 -37.10
C GLN A 198 1.24 27.95 -38.61
N LEU A 199 0.41 27.13 -39.26
CA LEU A 199 0.42 27.02 -40.71
C LEU A 199 -0.23 28.27 -41.32
N PRO A 200 0.43 28.96 -42.28
CA PRO A 200 -0.20 30.07 -42.99
C PRO A 200 -1.42 29.54 -43.75
N ASP A 201 -2.49 30.33 -43.77
CA ASP A 201 -3.73 30.03 -44.47
C ASP A 201 -3.41 29.81 -45.95
N THR A 202 -3.32 28.54 -46.35
CA THR A 202 -3.10 28.16 -47.74
C THR A 202 -4.46 28.24 -48.40
N GLY A 203 -4.81 29.48 -48.78
CA GLY A 203 -5.99 29.78 -49.58
C GLY A 203 -6.04 28.86 -50.78
N ILE A 204 -7.05 27.99 -50.79
CA ILE A 204 -7.42 27.23 -51.98
C ILE A 204 -8.33 28.17 -52.79
N GLN A 205 -7.89 28.49 -54.01
CA GLN A 205 -8.68 29.17 -55.05
C GLN A 205 -9.92 28.37 -55.44
#